data_AF-C7HAQ0-F1
#
_entry.id   AF-C7HAQ0-F1
#
_cell.length_a   1.000
_cell.length_b   1.000
_cell.length_c   1.000
_cell.angle_alpha   90.00
_cell.angle_beta   90.00
_cell.angle_gamma   90.00
#
_symmetry.space_group_name_H-M   'P 1'
#
loop_
_entity.id
_entity.type
_entity.pdbx_description
1 polymer ?
#
loop_
_entity_poly.entity_id
_entity_poly.type
_entity_poly.pdbx_seq_one_letter_code
_entity_poly.pdbx_strand_id
1 'polypeptide(L)'
;MTQFIDTLVGIFQSSGFARFGEPGGYLYAIMICVGCFLLYLAIVKEFEPLILLPMAFGMILANLPGSGIIHMQYFVGDGLEHPMWVEILNNGGLADMLYMGVKLGIYPPLIFLGIGTMTDFAPLDLQPQEPAAGRCRSVRYLWYLHGRSSAGCYRHCGLHPEAVRCNRHHRRCRRPHRHLRYLPSGT
;
A
#
# COMPACT_ATOMS: atom_id res chain seq x y z
N MET A 1 14.25 -30.17 -43.49
CA MET A 1 14.45 -30.10 -42.03
C MET A 1 14.94 -28.74 -41.54
N THR A 2 15.46 -27.85 -42.42
CA THR A 2 15.90 -26.48 -42.06
C THR A 2 14.73 -25.53 -41.79
N GLN A 3 13.68 -25.58 -42.61
CA GLN A 3 12.48 -24.72 -42.47
C GLN A 3 11.76 -24.85 -41.11
N PHE A 4 11.79 -26.03 -40.49
CA PHE A 4 11.21 -26.26 -39.16
C PHE A 4 12.09 -25.66 -38.05
N ILE A 5 13.41 -25.71 -38.23
CA ILE A 5 14.35 -25.06 -37.31
C ILE A 5 14.25 -23.53 -37.44
N ASP A 6 14.11 -23.00 -38.65
CA ASP A 6 13.95 -21.56 -38.89
C ASP A 6 12.64 -21.01 -38.29
N THR A 7 11.55 -21.79 -38.35
CA THR A 7 10.27 -21.41 -37.72
C THR A 7 10.33 -21.50 -36.20
N LEU A 8 10.99 -22.52 -35.63
CA LEU A 8 11.22 -22.59 -34.19
C LEU A 8 12.10 -21.45 -33.69
N VAL A 9 13.16 -21.10 -34.42
CA VAL A 9 14.03 -19.96 -34.10
C VAL A 9 13.25 -18.64 -34.24
N GLY A 10 12.39 -18.50 -35.25
CA GLY A 10 11.53 -17.33 -35.43
C GLY A 10 10.48 -17.16 -34.30
N ILE A 11 9.91 -18.24 -33.80
CA ILE A 11 9.01 -18.22 -32.63
C ILE A 11 9.79 -17.85 -31.37
N PHE A 12 10.99 -18.40 -31.21
CA PHE A 12 11.81 -18.11 -30.04
C PHE A 12 12.25 -16.63 -30.01
N GLN A 13 12.65 -16.07 -31.16
CA GLN A 13 13.05 -14.66 -31.28
C GLN A 13 11.88 -13.67 -31.19
N SER A 14 10.68 -14.08 -31.60
CA SER A 14 9.46 -13.25 -31.44
C SER A 14 8.83 -13.39 -30.04
N SER A 15 9.21 -14.42 -29.28
CA SER A 15 8.74 -14.60 -27.91
C SER A 15 9.34 -13.57 -26.93
N GLY A 16 8.59 -13.23 -25.89
CA GLY A 16 9.04 -12.36 -24.81
C GLY A 16 10.30 -12.86 -24.08
N PHE A 17 10.66 -14.14 -24.23
CA PHE A 17 11.90 -14.69 -23.69
C PHE A 17 13.15 -14.15 -24.37
N ALA A 18 13.11 -13.90 -25.69
CA ALA A 18 14.24 -13.30 -26.40
C ALA A 18 14.48 -11.84 -25.99
N ARG A 19 13.44 -11.14 -25.54
CA ARG A 19 13.49 -9.74 -25.10
C ARG A 19 14.17 -9.55 -23.74
N PHE A 20 14.36 -10.62 -22.95
CA PHE A 20 15.21 -10.55 -21.76
C PHE A 20 16.71 -10.43 -22.08
N GLY A 21 17.14 -10.88 -23.27
CA GLY A 21 18.53 -10.87 -23.70
C GLY A 21 19.01 -9.57 -24.35
N GLU A 22 18.10 -8.62 -24.65
CA GLU A 22 18.46 -7.31 -25.18
C GLU A 22 19.12 -6.41 -24.11
N PRO A 23 20.00 -5.46 -24.48
CA PRO A 23 20.62 -4.54 -23.53
C PRO A 23 19.55 -3.71 -22.81
N GLY A 24 19.33 -4.02 -21.52
CA GLY A 24 18.27 -3.45 -20.68
C GLY A 24 17.18 -4.44 -20.25
N GLY A 25 17.15 -5.65 -20.83
CA GLY A 25 16.18 -6.70 -20.52
C GLY A 25 16.24 -7.23 -19.07
N TYR A 26 17.43 -7.14 -18.45
CA TYR A 26 17.64 -7.56 -17.06
C TYR A 26 16.82 -6.74 -16.04
N LEU A 27 16.44 -5.51 -16.37
CA LEU A 27 15.61 -4.65 -15.50
C LEU A 27 14.21 -5.26 -15.31
N TYR A 28 13.61 -5.79 -16.38
CA TYR A 28 12.32 -6.48 -16.30
C TYR A 28 12.40 -7.71 -15.40
N ALA A 29 13.48 -8.49 -15.51
CA ALA A 29 13.69 -9.66 -14.65
C ALA A 29 13.82 -9.28 -13.17
N ILE A 30 14.55 -8.19 -12.86
CA ILE A 30 14.66 -7.67 -11.50
C ILE A 30 13.29 -7.25 -10.95
N MET A 31 12.50 -6.51 -11.73
CA MET A 31 11.18 -6.05 -11.29
C MET A 31 10.17 -7.19 -11.11
N ILE A 32 10.22 -8.21 -11.96
CA ILE A 32 9.43 -9.44 -11.78
C ILE A 32 9.84 -10.17 -10.51
N CYS A 33 11.14 -10.27 -10.22
CA CYS A 33 11.63 -10.85 -8.96
C CYS A 33 11.12 -10.07 -7.73
N VAL A 34 11.09 -8.74 -7.79
CA VAL A 34 10.51 -7.90 -6.72
C VAL A 34 9.01 -8.14 -6.58
N GLY A 35 8.27 -8.26 -7.70
CA GLY A 35 6.84 -8.60 -7.69
C GLY A 35 6.56 -9.96 -7.04
N CYS A 36 7.35 -10.98 -7.39
CA CYS A 36 7.27 -12.31 -6.77
C CYS A 36 7.60 -12.28 -5.27
N PHE A 37 8.56 -11.45 -4.85
CA PHE A 37 8.89 -11.26 -3.44
C PHE A 37 7.73 -10.62 -2.66
N LEU A 38 7.08 -9.60 -3.22
CA LEU A 38 5.90 -8.98 -2.61
C LEU A 38 4.72 -9.96 -2.55
N LEU A 39 4.51 -10.76 -3.60
CA LEU A 39 3.49 -11.81 -3.63
C LEU A 39 3.75 -12.88 -2.54
N TYR A 40 5.02 -13.26 -2.33
CA TYR A 40 5.41 -14.16 -1.25
C TYR A 40 5.08 -13.58 0.14
N LEU A 41 5.36 -12.29 0.37
CA LEU A 41 5.01 -11.63 1.64
C LEU A 41 3.49 -11.57 1.86
N ALA A 42 2.71 -11.34 0.82
CA ALA A 42 1.26 -11.28 0.92
C ALA A 42 0.65 -12.64 1.33
N ILE A 43 1.16 -13.75 0.79
CA ILE A 43 0.60 -15.09 1.03
C ILE A 43 1.16 -15.73 2.30
N VAL A 44 2.48 -15.68 2.50
CA VAL A 44 3.14 -16.42 3.60
C VAL A 44 3.14 -15.64 4.89
N LYS A 45 3.26 -14.30 4.81
CA LYS A 45 3.33 -13.44 6.00
C LYS A 45 2.04 -12.66 6.25
N GLU A 46 1.02 -12.82 5.40
CA GLU A 46 -0.31 -12.22 5.54
C GLU A 46 -0.25 -10.69 5.79
N PHE A 47 0.76 -10.02 5.24
CA PHE A 47 0.82 -8.57 5.29
C PHE A 47 -0.20 -7.99 4.31
N GLU A 48 -1.25 -7.36 4.85
CA GLU A 48 -2.30 -6.66 4.11
C GLU A 48 -2.73 -7.37 2.80
N PRO A 49 -3.21 -8.63 2.90
CA PRO A 49 -3.36 -9.51 1.74
C PRO A 49 -4.32 -8.96 0.69
N LEU A 50 -5.30 -8.15 1.10
CA LEU A 50 -6.29 -7.54 0.20
C LEU A 50 -5.69 -6.53 -0.78
N ILE A 51 -4.64 -5.81 -0.40
CA ILE A 51 -4.07 -4.73 -1.23
C ILE A 51 -2.72 -5.17 -1.83
N LEU A 52 -1.92 -5.90 -1.07
CA LEU A 52 -0.56 -6.27 -1.46
C LEU A 52 -0.56 -7.34 -2.57
N LEU A 53 -1.54 -8.24 -2.58
CA LEU A 53 -1.67 -9.29 -3.60
C LEU A 53 -2.06 -8.73 -4.98
N PRO A 54 -3.08 -7.86 -5.12
CA PRO A 54 -3.36 -7.19 -6.40
C PRO A 54 -2.20 -6.30 -6.89
N MET A 55 -1.51 -5.61 -5.99
CA MET A 55 -0.36 -4.77 -6.35
C MET A 55 0.82 -5.60 -6.86
N ALA A 56 1.12 -6.73 -6.21
CA ALA A 56 2.18 -7.63 -6.65
C ALA A 56 1.86 -8.24 -8.03
N PHE A 57 0.61 -8.63 -8.27
CA PHE A 57 0.17 -9.12 -9.57
C PHE A 57 0.28 -8.05 -10.66
N GLY A 58 -0.15 -6.82 -10.37
CA GLY A 58 -0.01 -5.67 -11.28
C GLY A 58 1.44 -5.35 -11.62
N MET A 59 2.35 -5.45 -10.65
CA MET A 59 3.79 -5.23 -10.86
C MET A 59 4.40 -6.29 -11.79
N ILE A 60 4.01 -7.56 -11.63
CA ILE A 60 4.47 -8.65 -12.52
C ILE A 60 3.95 -8.43 -13.94
N LEU A 61 2.66 -8.09 -14.09
CA LEU A 61 2.05 -7.87 -15.40
C LEU A 61 2.66 -6.68 -16.15
N ALA A 62 2.88 -5.57 -15.44
CA ALA A 62 3.46 -4.35 -16.01
C ALA A 62 4.89 -4.55 -16.54
N ASN A 63 5.63 -5.54 -16.03
CA ASN A 63 7.04 -5.78 -16.37
C ASN A 63 7.23 -6.98 -17.32
N LEU A 64 6.17 -7.57 -17.89
CA LEU A 64 6.31 -8.61 -18.91
C LEU A 64 6.90 -8.02 -20.21
N PRO A 65 8.07 -8.50 -20.66
CA PRO A 65 8.75 -7.94 -21.83
C PRO A 65 7.95 -8.21 -23.11
N GLY A 66 7.74 -7.17 -23.91
CA GLY A 66 6.97 -7.25 -25.16
C GLY A 66 5.46 -7.37 -24.98
N SER A 67 4.94 -7.29 -23.75
CA SER A 67 3.50 -7.41 -23.49
C SER A 67 2.70 -6.13 -23.83
N GLY A 68 3.34 -4.95 -23.78
CA GLY A 68 2.67 -3.68 -24.01
C GLY A 68 1.43 -3.48 -23.12
N ILE A 69 1.41 -4.06 -21.91
CA ILE A 69 0.21 -3.96 -21.05
C ILE A 69 0.01 -2.54 -20.53
N ILE A 70 1.11 -1.84 -20.23
CA ILE A 70 1.10 -0.43 -19.85
C ILE A 70 1.91 0.39 -20.84
N HIS A 71 1.29 1.42 -21.40
CA HIS A 71 1.92 2.33 -22.35
C HIS A 71 2.17 3.67 -21.67
N MET A 72 3.38 3.83 -21.13
CA MET A 72 3.82 5.06 -20.49
C MET A 72 3.76 6.30 -21.41
N GLN A 73 3.79 6.11 -22.75
CA GLN A 73 3.67 7.21 -23.71
C GLN A 73 2.36 8.00 -23.57
N TYR A 74 1.24 7.35 -23.21
CA TYR A 74 -0.05 8.04 -23.03
C TYR A 74 -0.13 8.84 -21.73
N PHE A 75 0.77 8.59 -20.78
CA PHE A 75 0.79 9.23 -19.47
C PHE A 75 1.95 10.24 -19.31
N VAL A 76 2.87 10.31 -20.28
CA VAL A 76 4.07 11.15 -20.29
C VAL A 76 4.15 11.93 -21.62
N GLY A 77 3.03 12.53 -22.05
CA GLY A 77 2.92 13.31 -23.30
C GLY A 77 2.84 14.82 -23.07
N ASP A 78 3.61 15.58 -23.85
CA ASP A 78 3.63 17.03 -24.10
C ASP A 78 2.75 17.95 -23.22
N GLY A 79 3.16 18.20 -21.96
CA GLY A 79 2.81 19.41 -21.20
C GLY A 79 1.32 19.71 -20.90
N LEU A 80 0.39 18.93 -21.45
CA LEU A 80 -1.03 19.01 -21.17
C LEU A 80 -1.27 18.17 -19.91
N GLU A 81 -1.64 18.83 -18.82
CA GLU A 81 -1.86 18.24 -17.49
C GLU A 81 -2.96 17.16 -17.47
N HIS A 82 -3.64 16.93 -18.58
CA HIS A 82 -4.73 15.96 -18.72
C HIS A 82 -4.40 14.88 -19.76
N PRO A 83 -4.44 13.59 -19.40
CA PRO A 83 -4.24 12.50 -20.36
C PRO A 83 -5.37 12.52 -21.40
N MET A 84 -5.01 12.26 -22.65
CA MET A 84 -5.95 12.25 -23.79
C MET A 84 -6.86 11.01 -23.69
N TRP A 85 -8.00 11.14 -22.98
CA TRP A 85 -8.95 10.04 -22.71
C TRP A 85 -9.36 9.28 -23.97
N VAL A 86 -9.57 10.02 -25.07
CA VAL A 86 -10.02 9.47 -26.36
C VAL A 86 -8.96 8.59 -27.00
N GLU A 87 -7.68 8.91 -26.83
CA GLU A 87 -6.58 8.15 -27.45
C GLU A 87 -6.31 6.84 -26.72
N ILE A 88 -6.40 6.86 -25.38
CA ILE A 88 -6.34 5.65 -24.54
C ILE A 88 -7.55 4.76 -24.78
N LEU A 89 -8.75 5.33 -25.05
CA LEU A 89 -9.93 4.53 -25.31
C LEU A 89 -9.86 3.74 -26.62
N ASN A 90 -9.25 4.33 -27.65
CA ASN A 90 -9.20 3.73 -28.99
C ASN A 90 -7.95 2.88 -29.20
N ASN A 91 -6.83 3.22 -28.56
CA ASN A 91 -5.54 2.57 -28.79
C ASN A 91 -4.91 1.95 -27.54
N GLY A 92 -5.43 2.23 -26.34
CA GLY A 92 -4.90 1.74 -25.07
C GLY A 92 -5.44 0.37 -24.67
N GLY A 93 -4.69 -0.31 -23.80
CA GLY A 93 -5.11 -1.60 -23.22
C GLY A 93 -6.05 -1.45 -22.02
N LEU A 94 -6.60 -2.58 -21.54
CA LEU A 94 -7.42 -2.61 -20.31
C LEU A 94 -6.66 -2.04 -19.10
N ALA A 95 -5.38 -2.36 -18.96
CA ALA A 95 -4.57 -1.88 -17.84
C ALA A 95 -4.30 -0.37 -17.93
N ASP A 96 -4.18 0.20 -19.13
CA ASP A 96 -4.06 1.65 -19.34
C ASP A 96 -5.35 2.36 -18.90
N MET A 97 -6.52 1.80 -19.24
CA MET A 97 -7.83 2.32 -18.81
C MET A 97 -8.02 2.24 -17.29
N LEU A 98 -7.54 1.16 -16.65
CA LEU A 98 -7.57 1.06 -15.19
C LEU A 98 -6.61 2.06 -14.56
N TYR A 99 -5.37 2.18 -15.05
CA TYR A 99 -4.38 3.10 -14.47
C TYR A 99 -4.82 4.58 -14.52
N MET A 100 -5.59 4.92 -15.55
CA MET A 100 -6.23 6.21 -15.71
C MET A 100 -7.14 6.59 -14.52
N GLY A 101 -7.84 5.64 -13.89
CA GLY A 101 -8.64 5.91 -12.67
C GLY A 101 -7.80 6.27 -11.43
N VAL A 102 -6.53 5.81 -11.39
CA VAL A 102 -5.55 6.25 -10.38
C VAL A 102 -5.09 7.67 -10.69
N LYS A 103 -4.79 7.98 -11.96
CA LYS A 103 -4.36 9.32 -12.40
C LYS A 103 -5.42 10.39 -12.22
N LEU A 104 -6.69 10.05 -12.41
CA LEU A 104 -7.83 10.91 -12.09
C LEU A 104 -8.09 11.07 -10.59
N GLY A 105 -7.46 10.25 -9.75
CA GLY A 105 -7.70 10.26 -8.31
C GLY A 105 -9.11 9.78 -7.92
N ILE A 106 -9.77 8.95 -8.76
CA ILE A 106 -11.11 8.42 -8.47
C ILE A 106 -11.04 7.24 -7.50
N TYR A 107 -10.04 6.36 -7.63
CA TYR A 107 -9.94 5.17 -6.79
C TYR A 107 -9.66 5.46 -5.30
N PRO A 108 -8.76 6.40 -4.91
CA PRO A 108 -8.52 6.64 -3.49
C PRO A 108 -9.78 7.08 -2.72
N PRO A 109 -10.58 8.06 -3.18
CA PRO A 109 -11.85 8.41 -2.54
C PRO A 109 -12.87 7.26 -2.52
N LEU A 110 -12.95 6.45 -3.59
CA LEU A 110 -13.86 5.29 -3.62
C LEU A 110 -13.48 4.22 -2.58
N ILE A 111 -12.19 3.94 -2.44
CA ILE A 111 -11.68 3.00 -1.43
C ILE A 111 -11.92 3.55 -0.02
N PHE A 112 -11.69 4.85 0.21
CA PHE A 112 -11.96 5.47 1.51
C PHE A 112 -13.45 5.50 1.86
N LEU A 113 -14.33 5.69 0.87
CA LEU A 113 -15.77 5.57 1.07
C LEU A 113 -16.15 4.14 1.46
N GLY A 114 -15.61 3.13 0.78
CA GLY A 114 -15.86 1.72 1.10
C GLY A 114 -15.33 1.30 2.48
N ILE A 115 -14.15 1.79 2.87
CA ILE A 115 -13.62 1.56 4.23
C ILE A 115 -14.50 2.28 5.27
N GLY A 116 -14.90 3.52 4.98
CA GLY A 116 -15.74 4.33 5.87
C GLY A 116 -17.14 3.75 6.12
N THR A 117 -17.69 3.00 5.17
CA THR A 117 -18.97 2.29 5.36
C THR A 117 -18.82 0.97 6.12
N MET A 118 -17.62 0.39 6.14
CA MET A 118 -17.31 -0.83 6.90
C MET A 118 -16.87 -0.53 8.35
N THR A 119 -16.47 0.70 8.66
CA THR A 119 -16.13 1.12 10.03
C THR A 119 -17.39 1.41 10.85
N ASP A 120 -17.63 0.59 11.87
CA ASP A 120 -18.71 0.81 12.83
C ASP A 120 -18.35 1.96 13.80
N PHE A 121 -19.18 3.01 13.82
CA PHE A 121 -19.04 4.16 14.72
C PHE A 121 -19.71 3.94 16.09
N ALA A 122 -20.40 2.81 16.32
CA ALA A 122 -21.04 2.50 17.60
C ALA A 122 -20.12 2.62 18.83
N PRO A 123 -18.80 2.25 18.78
CA PRO A 123 -17.90 2.48 19.90
C PRO A 123 -17.61 3.97 20.19
N LEU A 124 -17.65 4.82 19.16
CA LEU A 124 -17.36 6.25 19.25
C LEU A 124 -18.56 7.06 19.78
N ASP A 125 -19.78 6.57 19.60
CA ASP A 125 -21.01 7.23 20.08
C ASP A 125 -21.27 6.96 21.58
N LEU A 126 -20.84 5.79 22.08
CA LEU A 126 -21.09 5.36 23.46
C LEU A 126 -20.08 5.93 24.49
N GLN A 127 -18.93 6.48 24.07
CA GLN A 127 -17.90 7.04 24.95
C GLN A 127 -17.20 8.29 24.34
N PRO A 128 -17.61 9.53 24.71
CA PRO A 128 -17.09 10.77 24.11
C PRO A 128 -15.62 11.11 24.45
N GLN A 129 -14.89 10.26 25.19
CA GLN A 129 -13.47 10.47 25.55
C GLN A 129 -12.47 9.85 24.55
N GLU A 130 -12.91 8.94 23.68
CA GLU A 130 -12.04 8.30 22.66
C GLU A 130 -11.44 9.24 21.59
N PRO A 131 -12.05 10.40 21.22
CA PRO A 131 -11.41 11.36 20.29
C PRO A 131 -10.09 11.93 20.83
N ALA A 132 -9.86 11.88 22.15
CA ALA A 132 -8.60 12.32 22.76
C ALA A 132 -7.43 11.40 22.41
N ALA A 133 -7.64 10.08 22.33
CA ALA A 133 -6.60 9.12 21.94
C ALA A 133 -6.17 9.30 20.48
N GLY A 134 -7.12 9.59 19.58
CA GLY A 134 -6.85 9.95 18.18
C GLY A 134 -6.01 11.23 18.06
N ARG A 135 -6.37 12.27 18.83
CA ARG A 135 -5.58 13.51 18.98
C ARG A 135 -4.15 13.24 19.45
N CYS A 136 -3.96 12.36 20.43
CA CYS A 136 -2.59 12.04 20.88
C CYS A 136 -1.78 11.25 19.86
N ARG A 137 -2.43 10.57 18.90
CA ARG A 137 -1.72 9.85 17.82
C ARG A 137 -1.16 10.82 16.77
N SER A 138 -1.94 11.84 16.40
CA SER A 138 -1.48 12.92 15.51
C SER A 138 -0.44 13.82 16.18
N VAL A 139 -0.60 14.14 17.48
CA VAL A 139 0.42 14.87 18.25
C VAL A 139 1.71 14.04 18.42
N ARG A 140 1.62 12.71 18.50
CA ARG A 140 2.80 11.83 18.52
C ARG A 140 3.58 11.87 17.22
N TYR A 141 2.91 11.90 16.06
CA TYR A 141 3.57 12.06 14.77
C TYR A 141 4.33 13.39 14.70
N LEU A 142 3.71 14.47 15.18
CA LEU A 142 4.35 15.79 15.27
C LEU A 142 5.56 15.81 16.22
N TRP A 143 5.47 15.13 17.37
CA TRP A 143 6.58 14.99 18.31
C TRP A 143 7.71 14.09 17.78
N TYR A 144 7.38 13.06 17.01
CA TYR A 144 8.36 12.22 16.31
C TYR A 144 9.13 13.00 15.26
N LEU A 145 8.44 13.84 14.48
CA LEU A 145 9.07 14.75 13.50
C LEU A 145 9.97 15.79 14.16
N HIS A 146 9.69 16.18 15.41
CA HIS A 146 10.53 17.09 16.21
C HIS A 146 11.60 16.37 17.06
N GLY A 147 11.78 15.06 16.91
CA GLY A 147 12.79 14.28 17.65
C GLY A 147 12.57 14.23 19.16
N ARG A 148 11.35 14.49 19.65
CA ARG A 148 11.04 14.54 21.08
C ARG A 148 10.40 13.24 21.57
N SER A 149 10.75 12.85 22.81
CA SER A 149 10.32 11.59 23.43
C SER A 149 8.80 11.46 23.58
N SER A 150 8.26 10.29 23.23
CA SER A 150 6.82 9.98 23.25
C SER A 150 6.16 10.11 24.64
N ALA A 151 6.96 10.16 25.72
CA ALA A 151 6.47 10.37 27.08
C ALA A 151 5.92 11.79 27.31
N GLY A 152 6.42 12.81 26.58
CA GLY A 152 5.91 14.19 26.67
C GLY A 152 4.53 14.36 26.05
N CYS A 153 4.21 13.55 25.03
CA CYS A 153 2.93 13.58 24.33
C CYS A 153 1.74 13.19 25.22
N TYR A 154 1.91 12.21 26.12
CA TYR A 154 0.86 11.80 27.05
C TYR A 154 0.56 12.86 28.10
N ARG A 155 1.62 13.50 28.63
CA ARG A 155 1.49 14.55 29.64
C ARG A 155 0.84 15.82 29.08
N HIS A 156 1.10 16.15 27.81
CA HIS A 156 0.47 17.28 27.10
C HIS A 156 -1.01 17.02 26.75
N CYS A 157 -1.40 15.76 26.61
CA CYS A 157 -2.78 15.34 26.33
C CYS A 157 -3.67 15.22 27.57
N GLY A 158 -3.15 15.44 28.79
CA GLY A 158 -3.92 15.24 30.03
C GLY A 158 -4.26 13.78 30.34
N LEU A 159 -3.78 12.82 29.55
CA LEU A 159 -3.88 11.40 29.87
C LEU A 159 -2.77 11.07 30.88
N HIS A 160 -3.15 10.93 32.15
CA HIS A 160 -2.27 10.31 33.13
C HIS A 160 -2.05 8.86 32.67
N PRO A 161 -0.81 8.43 32.40
CA PRO A 161 -0.58 7.01 32.13
C PRO A 161 -1.01 6.27 33.39
N GLU A 162 -2.06 5.44 33.31
CA GLU A 162 -2.24 4.40 34.31
C GLU A 162 -0.94 3.63 34.35
N ALA A 163 -0.23 3.79 35.46
CA ALA A 163 1.14 3.35 35.60
C ALA A 163 1.22 1.85 35.36
N VAL A 164 1.70 1.44 34.19
CA VAL A 164 2.31 0.14 34.02
C VAL A 164 3.57 0.19 34.88
N ARG A 165 3.41 -0.14 36.17
CA ARG A 165 4.48 -0.25 37.15
C ARG A 165 5.28 -1.51 36.79
N CYS A 166 6.10 -1.44 35.75
CA CYS A 166 7.01 -2.51 35.40
C CYS A 166 8.20 -2.39 36.36
N ASN A 167 8.24 -3.26 37.36
CA ASN A 167 9.26 -3.28 38.39
C ASN A 167 10.64 -3.47 37.74
N ARG A 168 11.61 -2.61 38.08
CA ARG A 168 12.92 -2.48 37.42
C ARG A 168 13.78 -3.76 37.46
N HIS A 169 13.37 -4.76 38.25
CA HIS A 169 14.10 -6.01 38.45
C HIS A 169 13.51 -7.27 37.78
N HIS A 170 12.34 -7.22 37.12
CA HIS A 170 11.81 -8.40 36.41
C HIS A 170 11.22 -8.05 35.04
N ARG A 171 11.76 -8.68 33.98
CA ARG A 171 11.33 -8.60 32.58
C ARG A 171 9.97 -9.29 32.32
N ARG A 172 8.93 -8.99 33.09
CA ARG A 172 7.54 -9.38 32.80
C ARG A 172 6.59 -8.25 33.21
N CYS A 173 6.20 -7.40 32.27
CA CYS A 173 5.06 -6.52 32.49
C CYS A 173 3.77 -7.37 32.37
N ARG A 174 3.13 -7.67 33.50
CA ARG A 174 1.78 -8.30 33.49
C ARG A 174 0.79 -7.24 33.00
N ARG A 175 0.00 -7.57 31.96
CA ARG A 175 -1.18 -6.78 31.59
C ARG A 175 -2.15 -6.77 32.79
N PRO A 176 -2.64 -5.60 33.24
CA PRO A 176 -3.68 -5.59 34.25
C PRO A 176 -4.96 -6.15 33.63
N HIS A 177 -5.60 -7.07 34.35
CA HIS A 177 -6.92 -7.58 34.03
C HIS A 177 -7.91 -6.42 33.98
N ARG A 178 -8.79 -6.46 32.97
CA ARG A 178 -10.01 -5.66 32.84
C ARG A 178 -10.63 -5.39 34.22
N HIS A 179 -10.65 -4.13 34.65
CA HIS A 179 -11.75 -3.50 35.35
C HIS A 179 -11.47 -1.99 35.41
N LEU A 180 -11.92 -1.28 34.38
CA LEU A 180 -12.06 0.18 34.40
C LEU A 180 -13.15 0.53 35.43
N ARG A 181 -12.74 0.87 36.66
CA ARG A 181 -13.56 1.69 37.55
C ARG A 181 -13.00 3.10 37.50
N TYR A 182 -13.68 3.97 36.76
CA TYR A 182 -13.44 5.41 36.83
C TYR A 182 -13.93 5.92 38.18
N LEU A 183 -13.02 6.46 38.99
CA LEU A 183 -13.36 7.29 40.14
C LEU A 183 -13.90 8.64 39.61
N PRO A 184 -15.05 9.13 40.10
CA PRO A 184 -15.54 10.45 39.73
C PRO A 184 -14.57 11.51 40.23
N SER A 185 -14.26 12.47 39.36
CA SER A 185 -13.55 13.71 39.68
C SER A 185 -14.32 14.47 40.76
N GLY A 186 -13.79 14.43 41.99
CA GLY A 186 -14.23 15.31 43.07
C GLY A 186 -13.57 16.68 42.96
N THR A 187 -14.42 17.71 43.00
CA THR A 187 -14.25 19.10 43.46
C THR A 187 -12.84 19.63 43.67
#